data_AF-A0AAV9P7G6-F1
#
_entry.id   AF-A0AAV9P7G6-F1
#
_cell.length_a   1.000
_cell.length_b   1.000
_cell.length_c   1.000
_cell.angle_alpha   90.00
_cell.angle_beta   90.00
_cell.angle_gamma   90.00
#
_symmetry.space_group_name_H-M   'P 1'
#
loop_
_entity.id
_entity.type
_entity.pdbx_description
1 polymer ?
#
loop_
_entity_poly.entity_id
_entity_poly.type
_entity_poly.pdbx_seq_one_letter_code
_entity_poly.pdbx_strand_id
1 'polypeptide(L)'
;MRGLQDSPSTDSLLRDTILRTFWLFQLCVSAPISCALGVSAFVRLVEVHGFIYDFIASLIPSLMAGVIVFILVIQRRMFEHGLSIDLTLKFEAVKSILATSLWIWELVDSGVQPTTVWNQRGPRMVAAGVSAIVLFLLFYPTVVYVTKEKQRQQKAVRVCVHEGESPELTRLLNV
;
A
#
# COMPACT_ATOMS: atom_id res chain seq x y z
N MET A 1 -24.50 -37.56 -1.37
CA MET A 1 -23.37 -36.77 -1.91
C MET A 1 -23.18 -35.57 -0.99
N ARG A 2 -22.10 -35.58 -0.18
CA ARG A 2 -21.77 -34.53 0.80
C ARG A 2 -21.27 -33.31 0.04
N GLY A 3 -22.14 -32.33 -0.15
CA GLY A 3 -21.77 -31.01 -0.65
C GLY A 3 -21.02 -30.25 0.43
N LEU A 4 -19.77 -29.93 0.14
CA LEU A 4 -19.08 -28.67 0.49
C LEU A 4 -19.46 -28.05 1.84
N GLN A 5 -18.89 -28.60 2.91
CA GLN A 5 -18.54 -27.80 4.07
C GLN A 5 -17.33 -26.95 3.64
N ASP A 6 -17.60 -25.85 2.94
CA ASP A 6 -16.61 -24.79 2.70
C ASP A 6 -16.11 -24.33 4.07
N SER A 7 -14.85 -24.63 4.38
CA SER A 7 -14.21 -24.36 5.66
C SER A 7 -13.88 -22.86 5.75
N PRO A 8 -14.69 -22.04 6.43
CA PRO A 8 -14.53 -20.58 6.42
C PRO A 8 -13.25 -20.14 7.16
N SER A 9 -12.62 -21.03 7.92
CA SER A 9 -11.38 -20.77 8.67
C SER A 9 -10.12 -20.80 7.80
N THR A 10 -10.13 -21.56 6.70
CA THR A 10 -8.94 -21.74 5.86
C THR A 10 -8.72 -20.53 4.96
N ASP A 11 -9.80 -19.97 4.43
CA ASP A 11 -9.76 -18.76 3.58
C ASP A 11 -9.31 -17.52 4.35
N SER A 12 -9.73 -17.37 5.61
CA SER A 12 -9.29 -16.26 6.47
C SER A 12 -7.81 -16.36 6.82
N LEU A 13 -7.31 -17.56 7.13
CA LEU A 13 -5.90 -17.79 7.44
C LEU A 13 -4.99 -17.51 6.23
N LEU A 14 -5.42 -17.96 5.04
CA LEU A 14 -4.68 -17.74 3.81
C LEU A 14 -4.58 -16.23 3.48
N ARG A 15 -5.71 -15.52 3.58
CA ARG A 15 -5.77 -14.06 3.40
C ARG A 15 -4.76 -13.34 4.29
N ASP A 16 -4.81 -13.66 5.58
CA ASP A 16 -4.01 -12.99 6.59
C ASP A 16 -2.51 -13.23 6.36
N THR A 17 -2.15 -14.43 5.91
CA THR A 17 -0.79 -14.79 5.52
C THR A 17 -0.33 -14.00 4.29
N ILE A 18 -1.15 -13.93 3.24
CA ILE A 18 -0.83 -13.19 2.01
C ILE A 18 -0.61 -11.70 2.30
N LEU A 19 -1.54 -11.07 3.02
CA LEU A 19 -1.44 -9.65 3.37
C LEU A 19 -0.19 -9.35 4.21
N ARG A 20 0.09 -10.20 5.21
CA ARG A 20 1.28 -10.06 6.05
C ARG A 20 2.57 -10.16 5.23
N THR A 21 2.65 -11.09 4.29
CA THR A 21 3.81 -11.23 3.40
C THR A 21 4.02 -9.98 2.56
N PHE A 22 2.97 -9.44 1.93
CA PHE A 22 3.06 -8.20 1.16
C PHE A 22 3.51 -7.01 2.01
N TRP A 23 2.98 -6.85 3.22
CA TRP A 23 3.37 -5.76 4.11
C TRP A 23 4.84 -5.85 4.54
N LEU A 24 5.35 -7.07 4.76
CA LEU A 24 6.76 -7.28 5.07
C LEU A 24 7.65 -6.87 3.89
N PHE A 25 7.28 -7.25 2.65
CA PHE A 25 8.03 -6.81 1.47
C PHE A 25 7.97 -5.30 1.28
N GLN A 26 6.81 -4.67 1.44
CA GLN A 26 6.65 -3.21 1.38
C GLN A 26 7.53 -2.52 2.45
N LEU A 27 7.60 -3.08 3.65
CA LEU A 27 8.44 -2.56 4.74
C LEU A 27 9.93 -2.72 4.42
N CYS A 28 10.34 -3.89 3.93
CA CYS A 28 11.72 -4.17 3.53
C CYS A 28 12.22 -3.26 2.40
N VAL A 29 11.34 -2.79 1.52
CA VAL A 29 11.68 -1.82 0.47
C VAL A 29 11.66 -0.38 0.98
N SER A 30 10.59 0.01 1.69
CA SER A 30 10.39 1.43 2.06
C SER A 30 11.30 1.90 3.20
N ALA A 31 11.64 1.03 4.15
CA ALA A 31 12.49 1.36 5.28
C ALA A 31 13.92 1.76 4.89
N PRO A 32 14.67 0.97 4.07
CA PRO A 32 16.01 1.38 3.66
C PRO A 32 15.99 2.63 2.79
N ILE A 33 14.97 2.83 1.93
CA ILE A 33 14.81 4.04 1.14
C ILE A 33 14.65 5.27 2.03
N SER A 34 13.73 5.21 3.00
CA SER A 34 13.49 6.31 3.94
C SER A 34 14.75 6.67 4.73
N CYS A 35 15.48 5.65 5.21
CA CYS A 35 16.70 5.83 5.97
C CYS A 35 17.85 6.42 5.12
N ALA A 36 18.15 5.83 3.96
CA ALA A 36 19.25 6.28 3.10
C ALA A 36 19.04 7.70 2.58
N LEU A 37 17.83 8.03 2.13
CA LEU A 37 17.49 9.37 1.67
C LEU A 37 17.38 10.37 2.84
N GLY A 38 16.96 9.90 4.02
CA GLY A 38 16.91 10.72 5.23
C GLY A 38 18.30 11.13 5.70
N VAL A 39 19.27 10.20 5.70
CA VAL A 39 20.68 10.50 5.97
C VAL A 39 21.23 11.47 4.92
N SER A 40 20.92 11.25 3.64
CA SER A 40 21.35 12.14 2.56
C SER A 40 20.79 13.56 2.72
N ALA A 41 19.51 13.69 3.08
CA ALA A 41 18.89 14.97 3.38
C ALA A 41 19.52 15.64 4.60
N PHE A 42 19.82 14.88 5.65
CA PHE A 42 20.50 15.41 6.84
C PHE A 42 21.91 15.94 6.52
N VAL A 43 22.71 15.19 5.76
CA VAL A 43 24.05 15.64 5.34
C VAL A 43 23.96 16.95 4.54
N ARG A 44 23.04 17.02 3.58
CA ARG A 44 22.81 18.22 2.74
C ARG A 44 22.27 19.41 3.53
N LEU A 45 21.58 19.18 4.65
CA LEU A 45 21.13 20.23 5.56
C LEU A 45 22.31 20.86 6.33
N VAL A 46 23.30 20.04 6.69
CA VAL A 46 24.49 20.49 7.43
C VAL A 46 25.49 21.19 6.50
N GLU A 47 25.52 20.83 5.22
CA GLU A 47 26.34 21.49 4.20
C GLU A 47 25.76 22.88 3.84
N VAL A 48 26.46 23.93 4.28
CA VAL A 48 26.01 25.33 4.23
C VAL A 48 25.89 25.93 2.80
N HIS A 49 26.43 25.28 1.76
CA HIS A 49 26.54 25.87 0.42
C HIS A 49 25.70 25.17 -0.64
N GLY A 50 24.73 25.87 -1.23
CA GLY A 50 24.25 25.63 -2.61
C GLY A 50 23.37 24.41 -2.89
N PHE A 51 23.16 23.49 -1.95
CA PHE A 51 22.47 22.22 -2.20
C PHE A 51 20.98 22.19 -1.80
N ILE A 52 20.27 23.33 -1.80
CA ILE A 52 18.85 23.38 -1.42
C ILE A 52 17.99 22.44 -2.28
N TYR A 53 18.24 22.40 -3.60
CA TYR A 53 17.54 21.48 -4.51
C TYR A 53 17.75 20.02 -4.08
N ASP A 54 19.02 19.64 -3.88
CA ASP A 54 19.39 18.28 -3.51
C ASP A 54 18.85 17.91 -2.11
N PHE A 55 18.82 18.86 -1.17
CA PHE A 55 18.17 18.67 0.13
C PHE A 55 16.69 18.32 -0.04
N ILE A 56 15.93 19.12 -0.79
CA ILE A 56 14.50 18.90 -1.04
C ILE A 56 14.28 17.59 -1.80
N ALA A 57 15.11 17.31 -2.81
CA ALA A 57 15.05 16.11 -3.63
C ALA A 57 15.25 14.82 -2.83
N SER A 58 16.03 14.84 -1.75
CA SER A 58 16.16 13.70 -0.82
C SER A 58 15.13 13.71 0.30
N LEU A 59 14.74 14.88 0.79
CA LEU A 59 13.81 15.00 1.92
C LEU A 59 12.41 14.50 1.56
N ILE A 60 11.86 14.91 0.41
CA ILE A 60 10.48 14.59 0.03
C ILE A 60 10.28 13.07 -0.10
N PRO A 61 11.10 12.32 -0.85
CA PRO A 61 10.96 10.86 -0.93
C PRO A 61 11.24 10.15 0.39
N SER A 62 12.20 10.66 1.19
CA SER A 62 12.48 10.10 2.52
C SER A 62 11.26 10.17 3.44
N LEU A 63 10.57 11.33 3.46
CA LEU A 63 9.35 11.53 4.23
C LEU A 63 8.21 10.67 3.69
N MET A 64 7.98 10.62 2.37
CA MET A 64 6.93 9.78 1.79
C MET A 64 7.15 8.29 2.11
N ALA A 65 8.38 7.78 1.93
CA ALA A 65 8.75 6.42 2.30
C ALA A 65 8.61 6.19 3.83
N GLY A 66 8.97 7.19 4.63
CA GLY A 66 8.81 7.17 6.09
C GLY A 66 7.35 7.08 6.52
N VAL A 67 6.45 7.79 5.86
CA VAL A 67 5.00 7.71 6.10
C VAL A 67 4.47 6.33 5.71
N ILE A 68 4.95 5.73 4.61
CA ILE A 68 4.60 4.35 4.25
C ILE A 68 5.03 3.38 5.36
N VAL A 69 6.26 3.48 5.86
CA VAL A 69 6.77 2.67 6.98
C VAL A 69 5.92 2.86 8.23
N PHE A 70 5.58 4.10 8.56
CA PHE A 70 4.72 4.42 9.69
C PHE A 70 3.33 3.77 9.57
N ILE A 71 2.70 3.84 8.39
CA ILE A 71 1.43 3.16 8.13
C ILE A 71 1.58 1.64 8.32
N LEU A 72 2.65 1.03 7.80
CA LEU A 72 2.89 -0.41 7.94
C LEU A 72 3.07 -0.83 9.41
N VAL A 73 3.74 -0.02 10.22
CA VAL A 73 3.88 -0.25 11.67
C VAL A 73 2.54 -0.17 12.38
N ILE A 74 1.71 0.83 12.05
CA ILE A 74 0.35 0.95 12.59
C ILE A 74 -0.52 -0.23 12.16
N GLN A 75 -0.53 -0.58 10.87
CA GLN A 75 -1.30 -1.71 10.35
C GLN A 75 -0.91 -3.01 11.05
N ARG A 76 0.39 -3.24 11.28
CA ARG A 76 0.87 -4.41 12.03
C ARG A 76 0.29 -4.48 13.44
N ARG A 77 0.30 -3.37 14.18
CA ARG A 77 -0.27 -3.32 15.54
C ARG A 77 -1.77 -3.49 15.54
N MET A 78 -2.47 -2.88 14.59
CA MET A 78 -3.93 -2.94 14.52
C MET A 78 -4.44 -4.30 14.04
N PHE A 79 -3.65 -5.02 13.24
CA PHE A 79 -3.98 -6.37 12.79
C PHE A 79 -4.13 -7.34 13.98
N GLU A 80 -3.29 -7.19 15.01
CA GLU A 80 -3.37 -7.99 16.25
C GLU A 80 -4.67 -7.77 17.04
N HIS A 81 -5.34 -6.64 16.83
CA HIS A 81 -6.58 -6.26 17.53
C HIS A 81 -7.86 -6.45 16.71
N GLY A 82 -7.78 -7.04 15.51
CA GLY A 82 -8.96 -7.26 14.65
C GLY A 82 -9.35 -6.04 13.83
N LEU A 83 -8.50 -5.64 12.89
CA LEU A 83 -8.70 -4.47 12.03
C LEU A 83 -9.93 -4.61 11.12
N SER A 84 -10.78 -3.58 11.10
CA SER A 84 -11.92 -3.48 10.16
C SER A 84 -11.44 -3.34 8.71
N ILE A 85 -12.08 -4.05 7.79
CA ILE A 85 -11.76 -4.07 6.35
C ILE A 85 -11.81 -2.68 5.71
N ASP A 86 -12.68 -1.79 6.19
CA ASP A 86 -12.75 -0.41 5.71
C ASP A 86 -11.52 0.41 6.06
N LEU A 87 -10.94 0.19 7.25
CA LEU A 87 -9.70 0.85 7.66
C LEU A 87 -8.52 0.28 6.86
N THR A 88 -8.47 -1.04 6.66
CA THR A 88 -7.46 -1.67 5.81
C THR A 88 -7.47 -1.07 4.40
N LEU A 89 -8.65 -0.93 3.80
CA LEU A 89 -8.79 -0.35 2.46
C LEU A 89 -8.28 1.10 2.41
N LYS A 90 -8.61 1.93 3.42
CA LYS A 90 -8.11 3.31 3.50
C LYS A 90 -6.58 3.36 3.59
N PHE A 91 -5.98 2.52 4.43
CA PHE A 91 -4.52 2.47 4.55
C PHE A 91 -3.85 1.97 3.26
N GLU A 92 -4.38 0.93 2.62
CA GLU A 92 -3.85 0.45 1.33
C GLU A 92 -3.97 1.52 0.23
N ALA A 93 -5.08 2.26 0.19
CA ALA A 93 -5.28 3.36 -0.74
C ALA A 93 -4.26 4.50 -0.51
N VAL A 94 -4.08 4.94 0.75
CA VAL A 94 -3.12 5.99 1.10
C VAL A 94 -1.69 5.57 0.77
N LYS A 95 -1.29 4.33 1.08
CA LYS A 95 0.03 3.81 0.70
C LYS A 95 0.26 3.84 -0.81
N SER A 96 -0.75 3.45 -1.59
CA SER A 96 -0.65 3.40 -3.04
C SER A 96 -0.59 4.80 -3.66
N ILE A 97 -1.32 5.76 -3.10
CA ILE A 97 -1.22 7.18 -3.48
C ILE A 97 0.19 7.70 -3.17
N LEU A 98 0.71 7.45 -1.97
CA LEU A 98 2.07 7.88 -1.58
C LEU A 98 3.15 7.25 -2.47
N ALA A 99 3.05 5.95 -2.76
CA ALA A 99 3.99 5.26 -3.64
C ALA A 99 3.91 5.79 -5.08
N THR A 100 2.71 6.12 -5.56
CA THR A 100 2.52 6.74 -6.89
C THR A 100 3.10 8.16 -6.93
N SER A 101 2.88 8.96 -5.88
CA SER A 101 3.47 10.30 -5.74
C SER A 101 4.99 10.25 -5.68
N LEU A 102 5.57 9.26 -4.98
CA LEU A 102 7.01 9.03 -4.92
C LEU A 102 7.55 8.66 -6.31
N TRP A 103 6.86 7.78 -7.05
CA TRP A 103 7.26 7.45 -8.43
C TRP A 103 7.19 8.67 -9.37
N ILE A 104 6.13 9.47 -9.29
CA ILE A 104 6.01 10.72 -10.07
C ILE A 104 7.14 11.69 -9.69
N TRP A 105 7.48 11.79 -8.41
CA TRP A 105 8.57 12.62 -7.95
C TRP A 105 9.91 12.19 -8.58
N GLU A 106 10.23 10.89 -8.55
CA GLU A 106 11.45 10.35 -9.18
C GLU A 106 11.48 10.61 -10.69
N LEU A 107 10.32 10.53 -11.38
CA LEU A 107 10.21 10.89 -12.79
C LEU A 107 10.53 12.37 -13.03
N VAL A 108 9.94 13.27 -12.24
CA VAL A 108 10.19 14.72 -12.36
C VAL A 108 11.66 15.03 -12.05
N ASP A 109 12.22 14.45 -10.99
CA ASP A 109 13.61 14.65 -10.59
C ASP A 109 14.58 14.16 -11.68
N SER A 110 14.28 13.05 -12.36
CA SER A 110 15.09 12.57 -13.48
C SER A 110 15.13 13.53 -14.68
N GLY A 111 14.09 14.35 -14.86
CA GLY A 111 13.94 15.27 -15.99
C GLY A 111 14.39 16.72 -15.73
N VAL A 112 14.21 17.22 -14.51
CA VAL A 112 14.34 18.66 -14.19
C VAL A 112 15.72 19.06 -13.66
N GLN A 113 16.61 18.10 -13.38
CA GLN A 113 17.86 18.39 -12.69
C GLN A 113 18.82 19.32 -13.48
N PRO A 114 19.46 20.32 -12.82
CA PRO A 114 20.44 21.21 -13.43
C PRO A 114 21.57 20.42 -14.11
N THR A 115 21.80 20.74 -15.38
CA THR A 115 22.57 20.01 -16.40
C THR A 115 24.08 19.87 -16.17
N THR A 116 24.60 20.12 -14.96
CA THR A 116 26.06 20.20 -14.74
C THR A 116 26.76 18.85 -14.79
N VAL A 117 26.04 17.71 -14.70
CA VAL A 117 26.65 16.36 -14.81
C VAL A 117 25.75 15.42 -15.62
N TRP A 118 25.97 15.35 -16.94
CA TRP A 118 25.23 14.46 -17.85
C TRP A 118 25.27 12.97 -17.46
N ASN A 119 26.30 12.55 -16.72
CA ASN A 119 26.50 11.16 -16.30
C ASN A 119 25.55 10.68 -15.18
N GLN A 120 24.73 11.56 -14.59
CA GLN A 120 23.85 11.20 -13.46
C GLN A 120 22.38 10.94 -13.84
N ARG A 121 21.96 11.21 -15.07
CA ARG A 121 20.56 11.00 -15.52
C ARG A 121 20.19 9.52 -15.65
N GLY A 122 21.11 8.70 -16.16
CA GLY A 122 20.89 7.27 -16.39
C GLY A 122 20.47 6.50 -15.13
N PRO A 123 21.25 6.55 -14.04
CA PRO A 123 20.92 5.85 -12.79
C PRO A 123 19.56 6.24 -12.19
N ARG A 124 19.16 7.52 -12.30
CA ARG A 124 17.87 8.00 -11.77
C ARG A 124 16.69 7.54 -12.61
N MET A 125 16.83 7.51 -13.94
CA MET A 125 15.79 6.98 -14.82
C MET A 125 15.60 5.47 -14.60
N VAL A 126 16.68 4.74 -14.31
CA VAL A 126 16.60 3.34 -13.88
C VAL A 126 15.89 3.23 -12.52
N ALA A 127 16.21 4.10 -11.55
CA ALA A 127 15.53 4.11 -10.25
C ALA A 127 14.02 4.38 -10.39
N ALA A 128 13.62 5.34 -11.23
CA ALA A 128 12.20 5.60 -11.54
C ALA A 128 11.52 4.39 -12.22
N GLY A 129 12.23 3.70 -13.13
CA GLY A 129 11.74 2.47 -13.76
C GLY A 129 11.58 1.32 -12.76
N VAL A 130 12.55 1.10 -11.88
CA VAL A 130 12.48 0.09 -10.81
C VAL A 130 11.36 0.42 -9.83
N SER A 131 11.20 1.71 -9.48
CA SER A 131 10.12 2.20 -8.62
C SER A 131 8.74 1.93 -9.24
N ALA A 132 8.56 2.09 -10.56
CA ALA A 132 7.33 1.68 -11.25
C ALA A 132 7.04 0.17 -11.09
N ILE A 133 8.06 -0.67 -11.28
CA ILE A 133 7.89 -2.13 -11.12
C ILE A 133 7.48 -2.47 -9.69
N VAL A 134 8.14 -1.89 -8.69
CA VAL A 134 7.79 -2.04 -7.26
C VAL A 134 6.36 -1.59 -7.00
N LEU A 135 5.94 -0.44 -7.55
CA LEU A 135 4.58 0.09 -7.42
C LEU A 135 3.54 -0.90 -7.93
N PHE A 136 3.73 -1.41 -9.15
CA PHE A 136 2.78 -2.33 -9.79
C PHE A 136 2.77 -3.73 -9.17
N LEU A 137 3.89 -4.22 -8.63
CA LEU A 137 3.96 -5.57 -8.05
C LEU A 137 3.63 -5.61 -6.56
N LEU A 138 3.88 -4.54 -5.81
CA LEU A 138 3.72 -4.56 -4.35
C LEU A 138 2.54 -3.73 -3.85
N PHE A 139 2.21 -2.59 -4.47
CA PHE A 139 1.19 -1.67 -3.94
C PHE A 139 -0.18 -1.85 -4.61
N TYR A 140 -0.22 -1.95 -5.95
CA TYR A 140 -1.48 -2.14 -6.66
C TYR A 140 -2.17 -3.48 -6.34
N PRO A 141 -1.46 -4.62 -6.23
CA PRO A 141 -2.11 -5.90 -5.95
C PRO A 141 -2.77 -5.93 -4.58
N THR A 142 -2.22 -5.26 -3.56
CA THR A 142 -2.83 -5.21 -2.23
C THR A 142 -4.13 -4.42 -2.24
N VAL A 143 -4.19 -3.28 -2.95
CA VAL A 143 -5.44 -2.52 -3.13
C VAL A 143 -6.50 -3.33 -3.86
N VAL A 144 -6.13 -3.97 -4.97
CA VAL A 144 -7.07 -4.79 -5.76
C VAL A 144 -7.60 -5.94 -4.91
N TYR A 145 -6.73 -6.58 -4.14
CA TYR A 145 -7.09 -7.69 -3.26
C TYR A 145 -8.11 -7.25 -2.20
N VAL A 146 -7.84 -6.17 -1.45
CA VAL A 146 -8.75 -5.68 -0.40
C VAL A 146 -10.07 -5.17 -1.00
N THR A 147 -10.03 -4.57 -2.19
CA THR A 147 -11.25 -4.12 -2.89
C THR A 147 -12.14 -5.30 -3.28
N LYS A 148 -11.56 -6.37 -3.83
CA LYS A 148 -12.30 -7.61 -4.14
C LYS A 148 -12.88 -8.26 -2.90
N GLU A 149 -12.14 -8.23 -1.79
CA GLU A 149 -12.62 -8.79 -0.51
C GLU A 149 -13.83 -8.00 0.03
N LYS A 150 -13.76 -6.67 0.02
CA LYS A 150 -14.91 -5.83 0.41
C LYS A 150 -16.14 -6.11 -0.45
N GLN A 151 -15.97 -6.33 -1.75
CA GLN A 151 -17.07 -6.70 -2.64
C GLN A 151 -17.65 -8.08 -2.32
N ARG A 152 -16.82 -9.07 -1.95
CA ARG A 152 -17.28 -10.40 -1.53
C ARG A 152 -18.12 -10.32 -0.26
N GLN A 153 -17.67 -9.57 0.74
CA GLN A 153 -18.44 -9.38 1.97
C GLN A 153 -19.77 -8.69 1.73
N GLN A 154 -19.80 -7.63 0.91
CA GLN A 154 -21.05 -6.95 0.56
C GLN A 154 -22.03 -7.83 -0.23
N LYS A 155 -21.54 -8.78 -1.03
CA LYS A 155 -22.40 -9.75 -1.72
C LYS A 155 -22.96 -10.77 -0.73
N ALA A 156 -22.13 -11.32 0.16
CA ALA A 156 -22.58 -12.28 1.17
C ALA A 156 -23.65 -11.69 2.10
N VAL A 157 -23.43 -10.47 2.60
CA VAL A 157 -24.41 -9.77 3.44
C VAL A 157 -25.74 -9.55 2.69
N ARG A 158 -25.69 -9.14 1.42
CA ARG A 158 -26.91 -8.96 0.61
C ARG A 158 -27.68 -10.26 0.39
N VAL A 159 -26.99 -11.38 0.18
CA VAL A 159 -27.63 -12.69 0.05
C VAL A 159 -28.32 -13.08 1.36
N CYS A 160 -27.65 -12.95 2.51
CA CYS A 160 -28.26 -13.25 3.80
C CYS A 160 -29.47 -12.36 4.13
N VAL A 161 -29.44 -11.07 3.76
CA VAL A 161 -30.59 -10.17 3.93
C VAL A 161 -31.76 -10.64 3.06
N HIS A 162 -31.53 -10.93 1.78
CA HIS A 162 -32.59 -11.42 0.89
C HIS A 162 -33.13 -12.81 1.28
N GLU A 163 -32.27 -13.70 1.78
CA GLU A 163 -32.65 -15.05 2.21
C GLU A 163 -33.38 -15.04 3.56
N GLY A 164 -33.08 -14.07 4.45
CA GLY A 164 -33.81 -13.86 5.69
C GLY A 164 -35.23 -13.28 5.50
N GLU A 165 -35.44 -12.50 4.45
CA GLU A 165 -36.74 -11.84 4.18
C GLU A 165 -37.77 -12.78 3.53
N SER A 166 -37.33 -13.79 2.77
CA SER A 166 -38.22 -14.70 2.02
C SER A 166 -39.00 -15.75 2.85
N PRO A 167 -38.47 -16.40 3.90
CA PRO A 167 -39.20 -17.43 4.65
C PRO A 167 -40.17 -16.87 5.70
N GLU A 168 -39.95 -15.66 6.22
CA GLU A 168 -40.88 -15.03 7.17
C GLU A 168 -42.12 -14.46 6.48
N LEU A 169 -41.94 -13.78 5.33
CA LEU A 169 -43.08 -13.26 4.56
C LEU A 169 -44.00 -14.37 4.03
N THR A 170 -43.43 -15.52 3.65
CA THR A 170 -44.21 -16.67 3.19
C THR A 170 -44.96 -17.37 4.34
N ARG A 171 -44.46 -17.28 5.58
CA ARG A 171 -45.20 -17.76 6.78
C ARG A 171 -46.30 -16.80 7.21
N LEU A 172 -46.07 -15.49 7.07
CA LEU A 172 -47.05 -14.46 7.47
C LEU A 172 -48.20 -14.31 6.46
N LEU A 173 -48.01 -14.70 5.20
CA LEU A 173 -49.07 -14.68 4.16
C LEU A 173 -49.89 -15.98 4.06
N ASN A 174 -49.57 -17.00 4.86
CA ASN A 174 -50.23 -18.30 4.83
C ASN A 174 -51.03 -18.61 6.13
N VAL A 175 -51.38 -17.56 6.88
CA VAL A 175 -52.30 -17.55 8.04
C VAL A 175 -53.45 -16.61 7.71
#